data_AF-A0A1I5Q7Q2-F1
#
_entry.id   AF-A0A1I5Q7Q2-F1
#
_cell.length_a   1.000
_cell.length_b   1.000
_cell.length_c   1.000
_cell.angle_alpha   90.00
_cell.angle_beta   90.00
_cell.angle_gamma   90.00
#
_symmetry.space_group_name_H-M   'P 1'
#
loop_
_entity.id
_entity.type
_entity.pdbx_description
1 polymer ?
#
loop_
_entity_poly.entity_id
_entity_poly.type
_entity_poly.pdbx_seq_one_letter_code
_entity_poly.pdbx_strand_id
1 'polypeptide(L)'
;MPSPFQQLCAELTAVLTPALVAAGYRAPGIPFDRHTIRYEFKREALTGRETIAILFNRRRSAAFGVQLFIEPPQGLAELEARGGALLLGTLSPGRTLWPFPVRAFGENQSRLSRLWGRAAMTPAEAVRAFLALLPEVDAWWCQPASSRHIVTGTLRYPGRQGKA
;
A
#
# COMPACT_ATOMS: atom_id res chain seq x y z
N MET A 1 -10.55 -22.97 -13.91
CA MET A 1 -9.32 -22.17 -13.67
C MET A 1 -9.64 -21.05 -12.69
N PRO A 2 -8.77 -20.77 -11.70
CA PRO A 2 -8.99 -19.68 -10.75
C PRO A 2 -8.98 -18.33 -11.48
N SER A 3 -9.87 -17.43 -11.09
CA SER A 3 -9.90 -16.07 -11.65
C SER A 3 -8.60 -15.31 -11.36
N PRO A 4 -8.22 -14.30 -12.17
CA PRO A 4 -7.03 -13.49 -11.92
C PRO A 4 -6.98 -12.88 -10.51
N PHE A 5 -8.13 -12.50 -9.95
CA PHE A 5 -8.22 -11.99 -8.59
C PHE A 5 -7.94 -13.09 -7.54
N GLN A 6 -8.46 -14.30 -7.73
CA GLN A 6 -8.16 -15.44 -6.85
C GLN A 6 -6.67 -15.80 -6.89
N GLN A 7 -6.06 -15.74 -8.08
CA GLN A 7 -4.61 -15.92 -8.22
C GLN A 7 -3.85 -14.82 -7.47
N LEU A 8 -4.27 -13.55 -7.57
CA LEU A 8 -3.68 -12.47 -6.80
C LEU A 8 -3.78 -12.69 -5.28
N CYS A 9 -4.96 -13.08 -4.77
CA CYS A 9 -5.10 -13.41 -3.35
C CYS A 9 -4.16 -14.54 -2.93
N ALA A 10 -4.05 -15.60 -3.74
CA ALA A 10 -3.14 -16.72 -3.47
C ALA A 10 -1.68 -16.27 -3.44
N GLU A 11 -1.24 -15.46 -4.41
CA GLU A 11 0.12 -14.90 -4.46
C GLU A 11 0.42 -13.98 -3.27
N LEU A 12 -0.52 -13.10 -2.91
CA LEU A 12 -0.36 -12.23 -1.74
C LEU A 12 -0.26 -13.05 -0.45
N THR A 13 -1.07 -14.09 -0.28
CA THR A 13 -1.00 -14.96 0.90
C THR A 13 0.26 -15.82 0.92
N ALA A 14 0.66 -16.40 -0.20
CA ALA A 14 1.76 -17.36 -0.26
C ALA A 14 3.15 -16.71 -0.36
N VAL A 15 3.25 -15.52 -0.94
CA VAL A 15 4.53 -14.86 -1.25
C VAL A 15 4.68 -13.56 -0.48
N LEU A 16 3.70 -12.65 -0.54
CA LEU A 16 3.83 -11.34 0.12
C LEU A 16 3.82 -11.46 1.64
N THR A 17 2.83 -12.17 2.20
CA THR A 17 2.68 -12.27 3.66
C THR A 17 3.93 -12.82 4.34
N PRO A 18 4.54 -13.93 3.90
CA PRO A 18 5.78 -14.43 4.52
C PRO A 18 6.94 -13.45 4.42
N ALA A 19 7.09 -12.75 3.28
CA ALA A 19 8.15 -11.77 3.08
C ALA A 19 8.01 -10.57 4.03
N LEU A 20 6.79 -10.04 4.22
CA LEU A 20 6.55 -8.96 5.18
C LEU A 20 6.73 -9.41 6.62
N VAL A 21 6.31 -10.65 6.95
CA VAL A 21 6.56 -11.22 8.29
C VAL A 21 8.06 -11.37 8.55
N ALA A 22 8.85 -11.82 7.57
CA ALA A 22 10.30 -11.88 7.67
C ALA A 22 10.94 -10.50 7.85
N ALA A 23 10.33 -9.45 7.31
CA ALA A 23 10.74 -8.05 7.51
C ALA A 23 10.27 -7.43 8.86
N GLY A 24 9.69 -8.24 9.74
CA GLY A 24 9.29 -7.84 11.10
C GLY A 24 7.86 -7.31 11.21
N TYR A 25 7.05 -7.38 10.16
CA TYR A 25 5.65 -6.95 10.22
C TYR A 25 4.75 -8.05 10.79
N ARG A 26 3.83 -7.66 11.67
CA ARG A 26 2.70 -8.49 12.08
C ARG A 26 1.66 -8.53 10.96
N ALA A 27 1.34 -9.73 10.49
CA ALA A 27 0.30 -9.97 9.50
C ALA A 27 -1.12 -9.72 10.08
N PRO A 28 -2.13 -9.46 9.23
CA PRO A 28 -3.51 -9.20 9.66
C PRO A 28 -4.23 -10.40 10.28
N GLY A 29 -3.61 -11.59 10.31
CA GLY A 29 -4.18 -12.80 10.91
C GLY A 29 -5.25 -13.51 10.07
N ILE A 30 -5.61 -12.94 8.91
CA ILE A 30 -6.55 -13.51 7.94
C ILE A 30 -5.91 -13.56 6.55
N PRO A 31 -6.22 -14.57 5.73
CA PRO A 31 -5.74 -14.64 4.35
C PRO A 31 -6.39 -13.56 3.47
N PHE A 32 -5.78 -13.31 2.30
CA PHE A 32 -6.37 -12.40 1.32
C PHE A 32 -7.58 -13.06 0.68
N ASP A 33 -8.67 -12.30 0.58
CA ASP A 33 -9.97 -12.73 0.10
C ASP A 33 -10.70 -11.59 -0.61
N ARG A 34 -11.89 -11.90 -1.13
CA ARG A 34 -12.72 -10.95 -1.90
C ARG A 34 -13.54 -9.97 -1.04
N HIS A 35 -13.84 -10.32 0.21
CA HIS A 35 -14.73 -9.60 1.10
C HIS A 35 -14.04 -8.44 1.80
N THR A 36 -12.73 -8.58 2.06
CA THR A 36 -11.94 -7.55 2.71
C THR A 36 -11.26 -6.64 1.66
N ILE A 37 -11.39 -5.33 1.85
CA ILE A 37 -10.84 -4.32 0.93
C ILE A 37 -9.49 -3.75 1.37
N ARG A 38 -9.12 -3.94 2.64
CA ARG A 38 -7.93 -3.38 3.26
C ARG A 38 -7.29 -4.39 4.21
N TYR A 39 -6.00 -4.64 4.01
CA TYR A 39 -5.18 -5.50 4.85
C TYR A 39 -4.01 -4.71 5.38
N GLU A 40 -3.74 -4.78 6.68
CA GLU A 40 -2.69 -3.99 7.32
C GLU A 40 -1.61 -4.89 7.90
N PHE A 41 -0.37 -4.56 7.58
CA PHE A 41 0.84 -5.15 8.15
C PHE A 41 1.51 -4.10 9.03
N LYS A 42 1.79 -4.45 10.29
CA LYS A 42 2.19 -3.48 11.31
C LYS A 42 3.53 -3.84 11.94
N ARG A 43 4.43 -2.87 12.06
CA ARG A 43 5.73 -3.02 12.73
C ARG A 43 5.90 -1.86 13.72
N GLU A 44 6.31 -2.17 14.94
CA GLU A 44 6.60 -1.15 15.95
C GLU A 44 7.98 -0.55 15.68
N ALA A 45 8.09 0.77 15.76
CA ALA A 45 9.34 1.52 15.58
C ALA A 45 9.41 2.71 16.57
N LEU A 46 10.58 3.35 16.66
CA LEU A 46 10.81 4.47 17.59
C LEU A 46 9.92 5.69 17.28
N THR A 47 9.61 5.91 16.01
CA THR A 47 8.79 7.05 15.53
C THR A 47 7.30 6.77 15.61
N GLY A 48 6.90 5.54 15.98
CA GLY A 48 5.52 5.09 16.01
C GLY A 48 5.36 3.73 15.32
N ARG A 49 4.11 3.38 15.02
CA ARG A 49 3.77 2.13 14.37
C ARG A 49 3.72 2.29 12.86
N GLU A 50 4.70 1.71 12.18
CA GLU A 50 4.78 1.66 10.73
C GLU A 50 3.72 0.71 10.19
N THR A 51 2.91 1.18 9.24
CA THR A 51 1.85 0.38 8.63
C THR A 51 1.98 0.37 7.12
N ILE A 52 2.00 -0.85 6.56
CA ILE A 52 1.80 -1.12 5.14
C ILE A 52 0.36 -1.61 4.97
N ALA A 53 -0.45 -0.82 4.28
CA ALA A 53 -1.83 -1.14 3.96
C ALA A 53 -1.97 -1.55 2.48
N ILE A 54 -2.41 -2.79 2.25
CA ILE A 54 -2.76 -3.31 0.94
C ILE A 54 -4.25 -3.06 0.67
N LEU A 55 -4.56 -2.42 -0.46
CA LEU A 55 -5.91 -1.96 -0.79
C LEU A 55 -6.39 -2.60 -2.09
N PHE A 56 -7.49 -3.35 -2.02
CA PHE A 56 -8.19 -3.81 -3.22
C PHE A 56 -9.23 -2.79 -3.67
N ASN A 57 -9.40 -2.68 -5.00
CA ASN A 57 -10.48 -1.85 -5.52
C ASN A 57 -11.85 -2.56 -5.35
N ARG A 58 -12.93 -1.77 -5.27
CA ARG A 58 -14.30 -2.30 -5.12
C ARG A 58 -14.72 -3.20 -6.29
N ARG A 59 -14.12 -3.00 -7.47
CA ARG A 59 -14.36 -3.80 -8.68
C ARG A 59 -13.63 -5.14 -8.66
N ARG A 60 -12.76 -5.39 -7.67
CA ARG A 60 -11.99 -6.62 -7.46
C ARG A 60 -11.25 -7.06 -8.73
N SER A 61 -10.63 -6.10 -9.42
CA SER A 61 -9.66 -6.45 -10.46
C SER A 61 -8.43 -7.10 -9.81
N ALA A 62 -7.65 -7.85 -10.57
CA ALA A 62 -6.36 -8.39 -10.14
C ALA A 62 -5.29 -7.29 -10.04
N ALA A 63 -5.59 -6.25 -9.24
CA ALA A 63 -4.72 -5.13 -8.96
C ALA A 63 -4.93 -4.65 -7.51
N PHE A 64 -3.88 -4.10 -6.92
CA PHE A 64 -3.91 -3.60 -5.54
C PHE A 64 -3.10 -2.31 -5.39
N GLY A 65 -3.55 -1.42 -4.52
CA GLY A 65 -2.79 -0.25 -4.07
C GLY A 65 -2.02 -0.56 -2.80
N VAL A 66 -0.98 0.23 -2.54
CA VAL A 66 -0.20 0.16 -1.31
C VAL A 66 -0.11 1.56 -0.69
N GLN A 67 -0.57 1.66 0.55
CA GLN A 67 -0.43 2.86 1.38
C GLN A 67 0.51 2.60 2.54
N LEU A 68 1.30 3.62 2.86
CA LEU A 68 2.32 3.65 3.88
C LEU A 68 1.92 4.74 4.86
N PHE A 69 1.96 4.47 6.17
CA PHE A 69 1.80 5.52 7.17
C PHE A 69 2.42 5.13 8.49
N ILE A 70 2.80 6.14 9.26
CA ILE A 70 3.31 5.99 10.61
C ILE A 70 2.21 6.46 11.56
N GLU A 71 1.59 5.53 12.25
CA GLU A 71 0.70 5.87 13.36
C GLU A 71 1.54 6.36 14.54
N PRO A 72 1.26 7.56 15.08
CA PRO A 72 2.07 8.09 16.16
C PRO A 72 1.88 7.27 17.45
N PRO A 73 2.84 7.31 18.40
CA PRO A 73 2.79 6.51 19.63
C PRO A 73 1.52 6.71 20.47
N GLN A 74 0.96 7.92 20.47
CA GLN A 74 -0.31 8.25 21.12
C GLN A 74 -1.55 7.62 20.44
N GLY A 75 -1.39 7.00 19.27
CA GLY A 75 -2.44 6.38 18.48
C GLY A 75 -3.22 7.33 17.57
N LEU A 76 -3.92 6.77 16.60
CA LEU A 76 -4.76 7.55 15.66
C LEU A 76 -5.94 8.24 16.36
N ALA A 77 -6.51 7.64 17.42
CA ALA A 77 -7.65 8.23 18.13
C ALA A 77 -7.31 9.57 18.78
N GLU A 78 -6.09 9.72 19.31
CA GLU A 78 -5.63 10.97 19.90
C GLU A 78 -5.36 12.03 18.82
N LEU A 79 -4.79 11.62 17.68
CA LEU A 79 -4.61 12.49 16.50
C LEU A 79 -5.96 13.00 15.97
N GLU A 80 -6.97 12.13 15.94
CA GLU A 80 -8.35 12.48 15.57
C GLU A 80 -8.99 13.45 16.56
N ALA A 81 -8.76 13.25 17.86
CA ALA A 81 -9.35 14.07 18.92
C ALA A 81 -8.72 15.48 18.98
N ARG A 82 -7.39 15.57 18.96
CA ARG A 82 -6.65 16.84 19.06
C ARG A 82 -6.54 17.58 17.73
N GLY A 83 -6.67 16.86 16.62
CA GLY A 83 -6.34 17.36 15.30
C GLY A 83 -4.84 17.26 15.02
N GLY A 84 -4.48 17.30 13.74
CA GLY A 84 -3.11 17.15 13.29
C GLY A 84 -3.01 16.62 11.87
N ALA A 85 -1.82 16.16 11.49
CA ALA A 85 -1.57 15.59 10.18
C ALA A 85 -0.95 14.19 10.32
N LEU A 86 -1.54 13.21 9.64
CA LEU A 86 -0.94 11.90 9.44
C LEU A 86 -0.17 11.91 8.13
N LEU A 87 1.09 11.53 8.19
CA LEU A 87 1.93 11.38 7.01
C LEU A 87 1.59 10.09 6.28
N LEU A 88 1.36 10.20 4.98
CA LEU A 88 1.01 9.10 4.10
C LEU A 88 2.01 9.00 2.96
N GLY A 89 2.44 7.79 2.64
CA GLY A 89 3.07 7.45 1.37
C GLY A 89 2.12 6.59 0.53
N THR A 90 2.02 6.85 -0.77
CA THR A 90 1.34 5.93 -1.70
C THR A 90 2.37 5.40 -2.68
N LEU A 91 2.50 4.08 -2.74
CA LEU A 91 3.50 3.40 -3.55
C LEU A 91 2.93 3.01 -4.92
N SER A 92 3.75 3.14 -5.96
CA SER A 92 3.43 2.79 -7.35
C SER A 92 4.46 1.82 -7.93
N PRO A 93 4.05 0.88 -8.81
CA PRO A 93 4.98 -0.03 -9.50
C PRO A 93 5.89 0.67 -10.52
N GLY A 94 5.60 1.93 -10.86
CA GLY A 94 6.38 2.71 -11.80
C GLY A 94 6.59 4.14 -11.32
N ARG A 95 7.42 4.88 -12.06
CA ARG A 95 7.77 6.26 -11.71
C ARG A 95 6.52 7.13 -11.59
N THR A 96 6.29 7.69 -10.42
CA THR A 96 5.26 8.70 -10.19
C THR A 96 5.87 10.09 -10.42
N LEU A 97 5.32 10.82 -11.38
CA LEU A 97 5.60 12.23 -11.56
C LEU A 97 4.37 12.99 -11.07
N TRP A 98 4.52 13.97 -10.19
CA TRP A 98 3.41 14.85 -9.86
C TRP A 98 3.05 15.67 -11.13
N PRO A 99 1.75 15.84 -11.49
CA PRO A 99 0.53 15.51 -10.75
C PRO A 99 -0.19 14.22 -11.21
N PHE A 100 0.53 13.25 -11.79
CA PHE A 100 -0.09 12.03 -12.33
C PHE A 100 -0.61 11.09 -11.22
N PRO A 101 -1.74 10.40 -11.44
CA PRO A 101 -2.31 9.49 -10.44
C PRO A 101 -1.36 8.32 -10.15
N VAL A 102 -1.27 7.96 -8.88
CA VAL A 102 -0.50 6.80 -8.41
C VAL A 102 -1.15 5.52 -8.95
N ARG A 103 -0.35 4.67 -9.60
CA ARG A 103 -0.85 3.46 -10.25
C ARG A 103 -0.92 2.29 -9.27
N ALA A 104 -1.93 1.44 -9.44
CA ALA A 104 -2.01 0.19 -8.68
C ALA A 104 -1.07 -0.87 -9.28
N PHE A 105 -0.56 -1.76 -8.43
CA PHE A 105 0.17 -2.96 -8.85
C PHE A 105 -0.79 -3.90 -9.57
N GLY A 106 -0.38 -4.48 -10.70
CA GLY A 106 -1.26 -5.32 -11.54
C GLY A 106 -2.29 -4.56 -12.37
N GLU A 107 -2.31 -3.22 -12.31
CA GLU A 107 -3.22 -2.42 -13.15
C GLU A 107 -2.88 -2.59 -14.63
N ASN A 108 -3.86 -3.06 -15.41
CA ASN A 108 -3.73 -3.24 -16.85
C ASN A 108 -3.22 -1.96 -17.51
N GLN A 109 -2.15 -2.09 -18.27
CA GLN A 109 -1.58 -0.96 -19.00
C GLN A 109 -2.59 -0.41 -20.03
N SER A 110 -2.44 0.86 -20.38
CA SER A 110 -3.38 1.63 -21.22
C SER A 110 -3.66 0.94 -22.56
N ARG A 111 -4.74 1.32 -23.26
CA ARG A 111 -5.06 0.74 -24.59
C ARG A 111 -3.88 0.86 -25.58
N LEU A 112 -3.03 1.87 -25.43
CA LEU A 112 -1.81 2.07 -26.23
C LEU A 112 -0.73 1.01 -25.99
N SER A 113 -0.55 0.52 -24.76
CA SER A 113 0.44 -0.54 -24.51
C SER A 113 0.02 -1.89 -25.10
N ARG A 114 -1.30 -2.11 -25.26
CA ARG A 114 -1.82 -3.29 -25.97
C ARG A 114 -1.48 -3.24 -27.46
N LEU A 115 -1.42 -2.06 -28.05
CA LEU A 115 -0.97 -1.87 -29.45
C LEU A 115 0.51 -2.20 -29.62
N TRP A 116 1.34 -2.00 -28.59
CA TRP A 116 2.76 -2.36 -28.61
C TRP A 116 3.05 -3.80 -28.14
N GLY A 117 2.03 -4.66 -28.04
CA GLY A 117 2.22 -6.09 -27.73
C GLY A 117 2.77 -6.38 -26.32
N ARG A 118 2.75 -5.41 -25.39
CA ARG A 118 3.17 -5.67 -24.00
C ARG A 118 2.12 -6.52 -23.30
N ALA A 119 2.52 -7.70 -22.83
CA ALA A 119 1.70 -8.58 -22.02
C ALA A 119 1.21 -7.85 -20.74
N ALA A 120 -0.01 -8.19 -20.32
CA ALA A 120 -0.52 -7.71 -19.04
C ALA A 120 0.31 -8.29 -17.89
N MET A 121 0.56 -7.47 -16.86
CA MET A 121 1.27 -7.90 -15.67
C MET A 121 0.46 -8.99 -14.96
N THR A 122 1.10 -10.13 -14.72
CA THR A 122 0.52 -11.25 -13.97
C THR A 122 0.42 -10.92 -12.48
N PRO A 123 -0.47 -11.57 -11.72
CA PRO A 123 -0.54 -11.39 -10.27
C PRO A 123 0.80 -11.63 -9.55
N ALA A 124 1.55 -12.66 -9.95
CA ALA A 124 2.87 -12.96 -9.38
C ALA A 124 3.89 -11.84 -9.68
N GLU A 125 3.88 -11.27 -10.89
CA GLU A 125 4.74 -10.13 -11.22
C GLU A 125 4.36 -8.87 -10.43
N ALA A 126 3.06 -8.63 -10.21
CA ALA A 126 2.59 -7.51 -9.40
C ALA A 126 3.10 -7.61 -7.95
N VAL A 127 3.03 -8.81 -7.36
CA VAL A 127 3.56 -9.06 -6.01
C VAL A 127 5.08 -8.91 -5.95
N ARG A 128 5.81 -9.48 -6.92
CA ARG A 128 7.28 -9.33 -7.01
C ARG A 128 7.71 -7.88 -7.20
N ALA A 129 6.98 -7.12 -8.01
CA ALA A 129 7.24 -5.69 -8.22
C ALA A 129 7.07 -4.90 -6.91
N PHE A 130 6.10 -5.24 -6.08
CA PHE A 130 5.98 -4.63 -4.75
C PHE A 130 7.13 -5.02 -3.84
N LEU A 131 7.47 -6.32 -3.75
CA LEU A 131 8.57 -6.80 -2.90
C LEU A 131 9.91 -6.14 -3.24
N ALA A 132 10.17 -5.90 -4.53
CA ALA A 132 11.38 -5.21 -4.98
C ALA A 132 11.50 -3.76 -4.47
N LEU A 133 10.41 -3.15 -4.00
CA LEU A 133 10.36 -1.79 -3.48
C LEU A 133 10.46 -1.73 -1.95
N LEU A 134 10.51 -2.85 -1.23
CA LEU A 134 10.64 -2.85 0.24
C LEU A 134 11.85 -2.06 0.75
N PRO A 135 13.06 -2.12 0.14
CA PRO A 135 14.17 -1.28 0.57
C PRO A 135 13.89 0.22 0.44
N GLU A 136 13.12 0.63 -0.57
CA GLU A 136 12.70 2.04 -0.76
C GLU A 136 11.65 2.44 0.29
N VAL A 137 10.78 1.50 0.69
CA VAL A 137 9.83 1.68 1.80
C VAL A 137 10.58 1.85 3.13
N ASP A 138 11.59 1.03 3.41
CA ASP A 138 12.41 1.16 4.62
C ASP A 138 13.15 2.50 4.67
N ALA A 139 13.74 2.94 3.55
CA ALA A 139 14.36 4.26 3.46
C ALA A 139 13.36 5.39 3.69
N TRP A 140 12.12 5.24 3.20
CA TRP A 140 11.05 6.22 3.41
C TRP A 140 10.62 6.33 4.86
N TRP A 141 10.62 5.24 5.65
CA TRP A 141 10.31 5.32 7.09
C TRP A 141 11.30 6.20 7.84
N CYS A 142 12.59 6.11 7.50
CA CYS A 142 13.65 6.92 8.11
C CYS A 142 13.56 8.39 7.68
N GLN A 143 13.33 8.64 6.40
CA GLN A 143 13.24 9.99 5.85
C GLN A 143 12.05 10.08 4.88
N PRO A 144 10.85 10.40 5.40
CA PRO A 144 9.67 10.50 4.57
C PRO A 144 9.77 11.65 3.57
N ALA A 145 10.01 11.31 2.31
CA ALA A 145 10.08 12.25 1.20
C ALA A 145 9.49 11.61 -0.05
N SER A 146 9.05 12.43 -1.00
CA SER A 146 8.64 11.91 -2.31
C SER A 146 9.85 11.28 -3.01
N SER A 147 9.63 10.10 -3.58
CA SER A 147 10.66 9.35 -4.30
C SER A 147 10.18 8.99 -5.70
N ARG A 148 10.94 8.15 -6.41
CA ARG A 148 10.55 7.67 -7.73
C ARG A 148 9.24 6.89 -7.68
N HIS A 149 9.01 6.11 -6.62
CA HIS A 149 7.84 5.23 -6.50
C HIS A 149 6.87 5.61 -5.38
N ILE A 150 7.26 6.51 -4.47
CA ILE A 150 6.43 6.91 -3.33
C ILE A 150 6.03 8.38 -3.49
N VAL A 151 4.72 8.62 -3.55
CA VAL A 151 4.14 9.96 -3.43
C VAL A 151 3.79 10.21 -1.98
N THR A 152 4.42 11.22 -1.39
CA THR A 152 4.16 11.62 0.01
C THR A 152 3.01 12.63 0.06
N GLY A 153 2.11 12.47 1.03
CA GLY A 153 1.00 13.37 1.30
C GLY A 153 0.67 13.41 2.78
N THR A 154 -0.27 14.28 3.15
CA THR A 154 -0.72 14.42 4.54
C THR A 154 -2.23 14.31 4.60
N LEU A 155 -2.75 13.44 5.47
CA LEU A 155 -4.16 13.43 5.85
C LEU A 155 -4.36 14.32 7.06
N ARG A 156 -5.19 15.37 6.92
CA ARG A 156 -5.45 16.31 8.01
C ARG A 156 -6.66 15.89 8.81
N TYR A 157 -6.49 15.84 10.12
CA TYR A 157 -7.55 15.64 11.10
C TYR A 157 -7.89 17.01 11.71
N PRO A 158 -9.16 17.46 11.64
CA PRO A 158 -9.55 18.78 12.12
C PRO A 158 -9.59 18.90 13.65
N GLY A 159 -9.53 17.78 14.38
CA GLY A 159 -9.74 17.75 15.82
C GLY A 159 -11.21 17.92 16.20
N ARG A 160 -11.54 17.57 17.45
CA ARG A 160 -12.89 17.74 18.02
C ARG A 160 -13.09 19.10 18.70
N GLN A 161 -12.06 19.93 18.80
CA GLN A 161 -12.11 21.23 19.48
C GLN A 161 -12.86 22.36 18.71
N GLY A 162 -13.52 22.06 17.59
CA GLY A 162 -14.28 23.04 16.79
C GLY A 162 -15.77 22.72 16.61
N LYS A 163 -16.33 21.75 17.34
CA LYS A 163 -17.78 21.50 17.38
C LYS A 163 -18.30 21.80 18.79
N ALA A 164 -18.30 23.08 19.14
CA ALA A 164 -19.13 23.63 20.21
C ALA A 164 -20.20 24.51 19.54
#